data_AF-A0A527Y345-F1
#
_entry.id   AF-A0A527Y345-F1
#
_cell.length_a   1.000
_cell.length_b   1.000
_cell.length_c   1.000
_cell.angle_alpha   90.00
_cell.angle_beta   90.00
_cell.angle_gamma   90.00
#
_symmetry.space_group_name_H-M   'P 1'
#
loop_
_entity.id
_entity.type
_entity.pdbx_description
1 polymer ?
#
loop_
_entity_poly.entity_id
_entity_poly.type
_entity_poly.pdbx_seq_one_letter_code
_entity_poly.pdbx_strand_id
1 'polypeptide(L)' 'VDVDLTKGEHKTPQFLELNSLGQIPVLVLDDGTVITESIAICRYLEAVHPTPALFGSDAVSQGKVEMW' A
#
# COMPACT_ATOMS: atom_id res chain seq x y z
N VAL A 1 -2.94 5.34 11.49
CA VAL A 1 -2.45 6.70 11.79
C VAL A 1 -2.95 7.60 10.67
N ASP A 2 -3.56 8.73 11.00
CA ASP A 2 -4.04 9.68 9.99
C ASP A 2 -2.91 10.61 9.57
N VAL A 3 -2.86 10.95 8.28
CA VAL A 3 -1.86 11.84 7.69
C VAL A 3 -2.59 13.01 7.02
N ASP A 4 -2.43 14.21 7.56
CA ASP A 4 -3.06 15.42 7.04
C ASP A 4 -2.27 15.97 5.84
N LEU A 5 -2.80 15.73 4.65
CA LEU A 5 -2.21 16.21 3.40
C LEU A 5 -2.22 17.74 3.29
N THR A 6 -3.21 18.42 3.89
CA THR A 6 -3.34 19.88 3.81
C THR A 6 -2.24 20.59 4.60
N LYS A 7 -1.75 19.94 5.65
CA LYS A 7 -0.59 20.38 6.45
C LYS A 7 0.74 19.87 5.91
N GLY A 8 0.74 19.07 4.85
CA GLY A 8 1.95 18.52 4.27
C GLY A 8 2.61 17.44 5.12
N GLU A 9 1.88 16.74 5.99
CA GLU A 9 2.47 15.77 6.93
C GLU A 9 3.24 14.63 6.23
N HIS A 10 2.73 14.18 5.07
CA HIS A 10 3.38 13.23 4.16
C HIS A 10 4.74 13.70 3.58
N LYS A 11 5.13 14.97 3.79
CA LYS A 11 6.43 15.53 3.35
C LYS A 11 7.37 15.84 4.51
N THR A 12 6.96 15.55 5.74
CA THR A 12 7.82 15.75 6.92
C THR A 12 9.02 14.80 6.88
N PRO A 13 10.17 15.17 7.47
CA PRO A 13 11.33 14.28 7.51
C PRO A 13 11.00 12.89 8.08
N GLN A 14 10.17 12.83 9.12
CA GLN A 14 9.73 11.59 9.77
C GLN A 14 8.92 10.71 8.82
N PHE A 15 8.04 11.29 7.98
CA PHE A 15 7.29 10.51 7.00
C PHE A 15 8.18 10.07 5.83
N LEU A 16 9.15 10.89 5.44
CA LEU A 16 10.09 10.58 4.37
C LEU A 16 11.05 9.42 4.72
N GLU A 17 11.25 9.14 6.01
CA GLU A 17 11.92 7.92 6.47
C GLU A 17 11.11 6.66 6.15
N LEU A 18 9.78 6.74 6.09
CA LEU A 18 8.90 5.63 5.71
C LEU A 18 8.77 5.50 4.19
N ASN A 19 8.54 6.62 3.50
CA ASN A 19 8.45 6.67 2.05
C ASN A 19 9.15 7.92 1.54
N SER A 20 10.31 7.76 0.90
CA SER A 20 11.13 8.86 0.39
C SER A 20 10.45 9.69 -0.69
N LEU A 21 9.43 9.16 -1.37
CA LEU A 21 8.60 9.92 -2.32
C LEU A 21 7.57 10.81 -1.60
N GLY A 22 7.36 10.58 -0.30
CA GLY A 22 6.38 11.25 0.53
C GLY A 22 4.98 11.05 -0.05
N GLN A 23 4.63 9.82 -0.40
CA GLN A 23 3.32 9.45 -0.92
C GLN A 23 2.62 8.50 0.05
N ILE A 24 1.29 8.54 0.02
CA ILE A 24 0.42 7.59 0.72
C ILE A 24 -0.29 6.71 -0.32
N PRO A 25 -0.73 5.49 0.04
CA PRO A 25 -0.61 4.82 1.34
C PRO A 25 0.78 4.22 1.63
N VAL A 26 1.01 3.92 2.92
CA VAL A 26 2.16 3.15 3.43
C VAL A 26 1.63 2.13 4.44
N LEU A 27 2.04 0.87 4.31
CA LEU A 27 1.76 -0.19 5.27
C LEU A 27 3.02 -0.46 6.10
N VAL A 28 2.89 -0.42 7.43
CA VAL A 28 3.95 -0.80 8.37
C VAL A 28 3.49 -2.05 9.12
N LEU A 29 4.27 -3.13 9.03
CA LEU A 29 3.97 -4.39 9.72
C LEU A 29 4.44 -4.34 11.18
N ASP A 30 4.01 -5.31 11.98
CA ASP A 30 4.35 -5.39 13.41
C ASP A 30 5.87 -5.50 13.67
N ASP A 31 6.63 -6.04 12.72
CA ASP A 31 8.10 -6.15 12.78
C ASP A 31 8.84 -4.89 12.28
N GLY A 32 8.10 -3.85 11.89
CA GLY A 32 8.63 -2.61 11.36
C GLY A 32 8.91 -2.62 9.85
N THR A 33 8.65 -3.71 9.14
CA THR A 33 8.75 -3.74 7.67
C THR A 33 7.80 -2.73 7.04
N VAL A 34 8.30 -1.97 6.07
CA VAL A 34 7.53 -0.94 5.36
C VAL A 34 7.25 -1.39 3.92
N ILE A 35 5.98 -1.33 3.51
CA ILE A 35 5.53 -1.59 2.15
C ILE A 35 4.83 -0.33 1.63
N THR A 36 5.30 0.19 0.50
CA THR A 36 4.72 1.34 -0.20
C THR A 36 4.09 0.88 -1.52
N GLU A 37 3.44 1.79 -2.25
CA GLU A 37 2.65 1.53 -3.46
C GLU A 37 1.37 0.72 -3.20
N SER A 38 0.21 1.30 -3.56
CA SER A 38 -1.10 0.69 -3.30
C SER A 38 -1.22 -0.74 -3.83
N ILE A 39 -0.73 -1.01 -5.05
CA ILE A 39 -0.79 -2.35 -5.64
C ILE A 39 0.08 -3.35 -4.88
N ALA A 40 1.28 -2.96 -4.46
CA ALA A 40 2.15 -3.85 -3.69
C ALA A 40 1.57 -4.16 -2.30
N ILE A 41 0.97 -3.16 -1.64
CA ILE A 41 0.23 -3.35 -0.39
C ILE A 41 -0.95 -4.32 -0.60
N CYS A 42 -1.75 -4.12 -1.64
CA CYS A 42 -2.85 -5.03 -1.96
C CYS A 42 -2.34 -6.46 -2.26
N ARG A 43 -1.22 -6.61 -2.97
CA ARG A 43 -0.60 -7.93 -3.24
C ARG A 43 -0.15 -8.62 -1.96
N TYR A 44 0.44 -7.89 -1.02
CA TYR A 44 0.77 -8.41 0.30
C TYR A 44 -0.50 -8.89 1.03
N LEU A 45 -1.54 -8.04 1.06
CA LEU A 45 -2.81 -8.36 1.72
C LEU A 45 -3.51 -9.57 1.10
N GLU A 46 -3.55 -9.70 -0.23
CA GLU A 46 -4.06 -10.89 -0.94
C GLU A 46 -3.31 -12.16 -0.52
N ALA A 47 -1.97 -12.08 -0.38
CA ALA A 47 -1.16 -13.23 0.00
C ALA A 47 -1.43 -13.72 1.43
N VAL A 48 -1.65 -12.79 2.38
CA VAL A 48 -1.94 -13.12 3.79
C VAL A 48 -3.43 -13.36 4.06
N HIS A 49 -4.31 -12.80 3.22
CA HIS A 49 -5.77 -12.90 3.29
C HIS A 49 -6.36 -13.23 1.90
N PRO A 50 -6.24 -14.47 1.44
CA PRO A 50 -6.62 -14.86 0.07
C PRO A 50 -8.13 -14.92 -0.18
N THR A 51 -8.98 -14.62 0.83
CA THR A 51 -10.43 -14.68 0.69
C THR A 51 -11.10 -13.54 1.48
N PRO A 52 -11.95 -12.73 0.83
CA PRO A 52 -12.24 -12.73 -0.60
C PRO A 52 -11.04 -12.24 -1.44
N ALA A 53 -10.86 -12.77 -2.65
CA ALA A 53 -9.78 -12.35 -3.53
C ALA A 53 -9.98 -10.91 -4.00
N LEU A 54 -9.00 -10.04 -3.76
CA LEU A 54 -8.99 -8.62 -4.18
C LEU A 54 -8.75 -8.50 -5.69
N PHE A 55 -7.84 -9.30 -6.24
CA PHE A 55 -7.50 -9.25 -7.67
C PHE A 55 -8.31 -10.21 -8.53
N GLY A 56 -9.13 -11.08 -7.93
CA GLY A 56 -9.89 -12.11 -8.64
C GLY A 56 -9.14 -13.44 -8.74
N SER A 57 -9.85 -14.45 -9.26
CA SER A 57 -9.44 -15.86 -9.19
C SER A 57 -8.72 -16.38 -10.44
N ASP A 58 -8.59 -15.58 -11.49
CA ASP A 58 -7.97 -15.98 -12.76
C ASP A 58 -7.04 -14.89 -13.30
N ALA A 59 -6.13 -15.28 -14.20
CA ALA A 59 -5.11 -14.36 -14.71
C ALA A 59 -5.69 -13.12 -15.42
N VAL A 60 -6.85 -13.25 -16.06
CA VAL A 60 -7.49 -12.13 -16.77
C VAL A 60 -8.14 -11.17 -15.77
N SER A 61 -8.83 -11.66 -14.74
CA SER A 61 -9.37 -10.80 -13.69
C SER A 61 -8.26 -10.07 -12.93
N GLN A 62 -7.18 -10.77 -12.59
CA GLN A 62 -6.02 -10.17 -11.92
C GLN A 62 -5.38 -9.05 -12.75
N GLY A 63 -5.09 -9.32 -14.02
CA GLY A 63 -4.52 -8.31 -14.92
C GLY A 63 -5.45 -7.11 -15.13
N LYS A 64 -6.78 -7.32 -15.14
CA LYS A 64 -7.74 -6.22 -15.24
C LYS A 64 -7.77 -5.37 -13.99
N VAL A 65 -7.69 -5.96 -12.80
CA VAL A 65 -7.69 -5.19 -11.54
C VAL A 65 -6.40 -4.38 -11.41
N GLU A 66 -5.25 -4.95 -11.77
CA GLU A 66 -3.96 -4.24 -11.67
C GLU A 66 -3.76 -3.12 -12.68
N MET A 67 -4.48 -3.16 -13.80
CA MET A 67 -4.34 -2.15 -14.87
C MET A 67 -4.89 -0.77 -14.46
N TRP A 68 -5.82 -0.71 -13.51
CA TRP A 68 -6.53 0.52 -13.10
C TRP A 68 -6.05 1.03 -11.75
#